data_AF-A0AAD6AQM1-F1
#
_entry.id   AF-A0AAD6AQM1-F1
#
_cell.length_a   1.000
_cell.length_b   1.000
_cell.length_c   1.000
_cell.angle_alpha   90.00
_cell.angle_beta   90.00
_cell.angle_gamma   90.00
#
_symmetry.space_group_name_H-M   'P 1'
#
loop_
_entity.id
_entity.type
_entity.pdbx_description
1 polymer ?
#
loop_
_entity_poly.entity_id
_entity_poly.type
_entity_poly.pdbx_seq_one_letter_code
_entity_poly.pdbx_strand_id
1 'polypeptide(L)'
;MGLLSCVVPLLLLLCGAAPLEAAPAKSSYLPGTGRFWHITDLHLDPTYHLTPDPTKVCFSSKGVPATNPGVFGDFLCDSPYRLIQSAFDHMATLTKPDDFIIWTGLSVDSPPHVPAGELSTDLVVQVIGNMTETIRQHFPNITVYPALGNHDYWPQVS
;
A
#
# COMPACT_ATOMS: atom_id res chain seq x y z
N MET A 1 33.37 -16.96 -59.55
CA MET A 1 32.77 -16.97 -58.20
C MET A 1 33.56 -15.99 -57.33
N GLY A 2 33.29 -14.69 -57.50
CA GLY A 2 33.71 -13.63 -56.57
C GLY A 2 32.59 -13.40 -55.55
N LEU A 3 32.72 -12.67 -54.45
CA LEU A 3 33.69 -11.69 -53.96
C LEU A 3 33.52 -11.63 -52.42
N LEU A 4 34.56 -11.16 -51.72
CA LEU A 4 34.53 -10.42 -50.45
C LEU A 4 33.53 -10.84 -49.35
N SER A 5 34.06 -11.39 -48.25
CA SER A 5 33.50 -11.18 -46.91
C SER A 5 34.58 -10.52 -46.06
N CYS A 6 34.73 -9.19 -46.17
CA CYS A 6 34.25 -8.21 -45.18
C CYS A 6 34.72 -8.48 -43.74
N VAL A 7 35.78 -7.76 -43.37
CA VAL A 7 36.25 -7.51 -42.02
C VAL A 7 35.59 -6.22 -41.53
N VAL A 8 34.62 -6.27 -40.62
CA VAL A 8 34.19 -5.15 -39.75
C VAL A 8 33.44 -5.74 -38.55
N PRO A 9 33.44 -5.11 -37.36
CA PRO A 9 34.05 -5.71 -36.18
C PRO A 9 33.03 -6.05 -35.10
N LEU A 10 33.53 -6.83 -34.15
CA LEU A 10 33.05 -7.02 -32.78
C LEU A 10 32.72 -5.67 -32.11
N LEU A 11 31.51 -5.15 -32.28
CA LEU A 11 31.01 -3.99 -31.54
C LEU A 11 29.48 -4.03 -31.54
N LEU A 12 28.87 -4.61 -30.49
CA LEU A 12 27.51 -4.34 -29.99
C LEU A 12 27.07 -5.42 -28.96
N LEU A 13 27.93 -5.72 -27.97
CA LEU A 13 27.57 -6.61 -26.84
C LEU A 13 27.61 -5.86 -25.50
N LEU A 14 27.10 -4.63 -25.52
CA LEU A 14 26.84 -3.80 -24.34
C LEU A 14 25.43 -3.21 -24.46
N CYS A 15 24.40 -4.06 -24.60
CA CYS A 15 23.11 -3.69 -24.04
C CYS A 15 23.25 -3.86 -22.54
N GLY A 16 23.81 -2.84 -21.89
CA GLY A 16 23.80 -2.75 -20.44
C GLY A 16 22.36 -2.92 -19.99
N ALA A 17 22.14 -3.85 -19.06
CA ALA A 17 20.98 -3.78 -18.21
C ALA A 17 21.03 -2.41 -17.55
N ALA A 18 20.25 -1.46 -18.05
CA ALA A 18 19.97 -0.26 -17.29
C ALA A 18 19.37 -0.77 -15.98
N PRO A 19 20.00 -0.55 -14.82
CA PRO A 19 19.28 -0.77 -13.60
C PRO A 19 18.03 0.08 -13.70
N LEU A 20 16.87 -0.54 -13.50
CA LEU A 20 15.64 0.19 -13.24
C LEU A 20 15.81 0.78 -11.83
N GLU A 21 16.69 1.77 -11.72
CA GLU A 21 16.86 2.55 -10.51
C GLU A 21 15.55 3.32 -10.38
N ALA A 22 14.79 3.03 -9.33
CA ALA A 22 13.72 3.93 -8.91
C ALA A 22 14.31 5.34 -8.87
N ALA A 23 13.57 6.34 -9.39
CA ALA A 23 14.03 7.71 -9.48
C ALA A 23 14.75 8.10 -8.17
N PRO A 24 15.97 8.66 -8.24
CA PRO A 24 16.72 8.92 -7.03
C PRO A 24 15.88 9.85 -6.16
N ALA A 25 15.53 9.40 -4.95
CA ALA A 25 14.98 10.22 -3.88
C ALA A 25 16.00 11.25 -3.35
N LYS A 26 16.89 11.76 -4.22
CA LYS A 26 17.73 12.92 -3.96
C LYS A 26 16.84 14.13 -4.05
N SER A 27 16.20 14.39 -2.92
CA SER A 27 15.36 15.55 -2.82
C SER A 27 16.17 16.84 -2.89
N SER A 28 15.92 17.60 -3.95
CA SER A 28 16.20 19.03 -3.99
C SER A 28 15.11 19.76 -3.19
N TYR A 29 15.16 19.69 -1.85
CA TYR A 29 14.25 20.48 -1.02
C TYR A 29 14.65 21.95 -1.09
N LEU A 30 13.80 22.78 -1.69
CA LEU A 30 13.95 24.23 -1.59
C LEU A 30 13.69 24.66 -0.14
N PRO A 31 14.60 25.41 0.50
CA PRO A 31 14.37 25.96 1.84
C PRO A 31 13.05 26.74 1.88
N GLY A 32 12.21 26.49 2.89
CA GLY A 32 10.96 27.22 3.09
C GLY A 32 9.72 26.68 2.36
N THR A 33 9.80 25.54 1.68
CA THR A 33 8.62 24.88 1.09
C THR A 33 7.95 23.97 2.12
N GLY A 34 6.68 24.23 2.43
CA GLY A 34 5.85 23.35 3.27
C GLY A 34 5.53 22.02 2.57
N ARG A 35 5.35 20.98 3.36
CA ARG A 35 5.15 19.60 2.89
C ARG A 35 4.08 18.90 3.72
N PHE A 36 3.42 17.95 3.09
CA PHE A 36 2.50 17.04 3.78
C PHE A 36 2.45 15.70 3.06
N TRP A 37 2.05 14.67 3.81
CA TRP A 37 1.63 13.40 3.25
C TRP A 37 0.12 13.38 3.08
N HIS A 38 -0.34 12.73 2.02
CA HIS A 38 -1.74 12.37 1.86
C HIS A 38 -1.83 10.85 1.77
N ILE A 39 -2.51 10.24 2.74
CA ILE A 39 -2.82 8.81 2.76
C ILE A 39 -4.34 8.60 2.73
N THR A 40 -4.78 7.53 2.12
CA THR A 40 -6.20 7.21 1.92
C THR A 40 -6.34 5.73 1.62
N ASP A 41 -7.54 5.17 1.80
CA ASP A 41 -7.93 3.85 1.27
C ASP A 41 -6.94 2.73 1.67
N LEU A 42 -6.58 2.70 2.95
CA LEU A 42 -5.65 1.70 3.49
C LEU A 42 -6.24 0.30 3.38
N HIS A 43 -7.56 0.16 3.52
CA HIS A 43 -8.30 -1.10 3.33
C HIS A 43 -7.63 -2.28 4.04
N LEU A 44 -7.63 -2.29 5.37
CA LEU A 44 -7.06 -3.43 6.09
C LEU A 44 -7.94 -4.68 5.93
N ASP A 45 -7.38 -5.77 5.37
CA ASP A 45 -7.95 -7.11 5.48
C ASP A 45 -7.28 -7.89 6.62
N PRO A 46 -7.95 -8.05 7.78
CA PRO A 46 -7.40 -8.81 8.91
C PRO A 46 -7.37 -10.33 8.65
N THR A 47 -8.04 -10.82 7.60
CA THR A 47 -8.11 -12.23 7.22
C THR A 47 -6.99 -12.66 6.28
N TYR A 48 -6.22 -11.70 5.73
CA TYR A 48 -5.15 -12.00 4.79
C TYR A 48 -4.11 -12.95 5.39
N HIS A 49 -3.94 -14.12 4.80
CA HIS A 49 -2.89 -15.06 5.14
C HIS A 49 -2.50 -15.92 3.93
N LEU A 50 -1.24 -16.36 3.90
CA LEU A 50 -0.78 -17.28 2.86
C LEU A 50 -1.29 -18.69 3.16
N THR A 51 -1.96 -19.29 2.19
CA THR A 51 -2.56 -20.62 2.30
C THR A 51 -2.47 -21.36 0.96
N PRO A 52 -2.40 -22.71 0.95
CA PRO A 52 -2.42 -23.49 -0.29
C PRO A 52 -3.72 -23.38 -1.08
N ASP A 53 -4.83 -23.02 -0.42
CA ASP A 53 -6.12 -22.81 -1.08
C ASP A 53 -6.23 -21.35 -1.54
N PRO A 54 -6.09 -21.05 -2.85
CA PRO A 54 -6.06 -19.68 -3.35
C PRO A 54 -7.38 -18.94 -3.14
N THR A 55 -8.47 -19.65 -2.85
CA THR A 55 -9.79 -19.03 -2.56
C THR A 55 -9.93 -18.57 -1.11
N LYS A 56 -8.96 -18.89 -0.24
CA LYS A 56 -8.99 -18.59 1.20
C LYS A 56 -7.85 -17.67 1.64
N VAL A 57 -7.14 -17.05 0.71
CA VAL A 57 -6.05 -16.11 1.02
C VAL A 57 -6.58 -14.90 1.79
N CYS A 58 -7.71 -14.38 1.37
CA CYS A 58 -8.32 -13.17 1.90
C CYS A 58 -9.83 -13.27 1.67
N PHE A 59 -10.62 -12.68 2.56
CA PHE A 59 -12.06 -12.61 2.36
C PHE A 59 -12.43 -11.57 1.30
N SER A 60 -11.57 -10.54 1.15
CA SER A 60 -11.71 -9.48 0.15
C SER A 60 -11.77 -9.97 -1.30
N SER A 61 -11.29 -11.18 -1.60
CA SER A 61 -11.39 -11.75 -2.95
C SER A 61 -12.76 -12.35 -3.27
N LYS A 62 -13.68 -12.46 -2.30
CA LYS A 62 -15.01 -13.10 -2.46
C LYS A 62 -14.92 -14.54 -2.99
N GLY A 63 -13.88 -15.26 -2.59
CA GLY A 63 -13.62 -16.63 -3.06
C GLY A 63 -13.05 -16.71 -4.48
N VAL A 64 -12.77 -15.58 -5.14
CA VAL A 64 -11.96 -15.57 -6.36
C VAL A 64 -10.53 -16.00 -5.98
N PRO A 65 -9.94 -16.98 -6.69
CA PRO A 65 -8.58 -17.43 -6.41
C PRO A 65 -7.55 -16.30 -6.53
N ALA A 66 -6.88 -15.94 -5.43
CA ALA A 66 -5.66 -15.14 -5.45
C ALA A 66 -4.51 -16.00 -6.00
N THR A 67 -4.10 -15.73 -7.24
CA THR A 67 -3.26 -16.65 -8.02
C THR A 67 -1.77 -16.55 -7.69
N ASN A 68 -1.32 -15.44 -7.10
CA ASN A 68 0.07 -15.25 -6.73
C ASN A 68 0.21 -14.40 -5.45
N PRO A 69 -0.34 -14.86 -4.31
CA PRO A 69 -0.34 -14.08 -3.09
C PRO A 69 1.07 -13.97 -2.51
N GLY A 70 1.48 -12.74 -2.20
CA GLY A 70 2.76 -12.42 -1.59
C GLY A 70 2.63 -12.04 -0.11
N VAL A 71 3.74 -11.85 0.58
CA VAL A 71 3.71 -11.36 1.97
C VAL A 71 3.13 -9.95 2.10
N PHE A 72 3.14 -9.17 1.01
CA PHE A 72 2.63 -7.80 0.94
C PHE A 72 1.27 -7.69 0.26
N GLY A 73 0.62 -8.79 -0.13
CA GLY A 73 -0.71 -8.77 -0.72
C GLY A 73 -0.82 -9.55 -2.04
N ASP A 74 -2.02 -9.45 -2.61
CA ASP A 74 -2.41 -9.90 -3.96
C ASP A 74 -3.33 -8.83 -4.54
N PHE A 75 -3.40 -8.67 -5.86
CA PHE A 75 -4.25 -7.66 -6.50
C PHE A 75 -5.76 -7.91 -6.32
N LEU A 76 -6.15 -9.14 -5.98
CA LEU A 76 -7.53 -9.49 -5.66
C LEU A 76 -7.85 -9.35 -4.17
N CYS A 77 -6.86 -8.94 -3.36
CA CYS A 77 -7.03 -8.75 -1.94
C CYS A 77 -6.90 -7.28 -1.54
N ASP A 78 -7.59 -6.92 -0.46
CA ASP A 78 -7.31 -5.72 0.30
C ASP A 78 -5.99 -5.87 1.06
N SER A 79 -5.52 -4.78 1.66
CA SER A 79 -4.17 -4.68 2.21
C SER A 79 -3.97 -5.59 3.43
N PRO A 80 -2.97 -6.49 3.43
CA PRO A 80 -2.53 -7.07 4.67
C PRO A 80 -1.90 -6.00 5.57
N TYR A 81 -1.96 -6.19 6.88
CA TYR A 81 -1.35 -5.26 7.84
C TYR A 81 0.13 -4.98 7.53
N ARG A 82 0.86 -5.99 7.04
CA ARG A 82 2.28 -5.86 6.64
C ARG A 82 2.50 -4.83 5.51
N LEU A 83 1.57 -4.71 4.55
CA LEU A 83 1.67 -3.71 3.49
C LEU A 83 1.55 -2.29 4.07
N ILE A 84 0.54 -2.08 4.92
CA ILE A 84 0.30 -0.80 5.59
C ILE A 84 1.51 -0.39 6.43
N GLN A 85 2.06 -1.31 7.24
CA GLN A 85 3.27 -1.06 8.01
C GLN A 85 4.46 -0.69 7.12
N SER A 86 4.67 -1.41 6.02
CA SER A 86 5.78 -1.12 5.11
C SER A 86 5.69 0.26 4.47
N ALA A 87 4.48 0.73 4.16
CA ALA A 87 4.25 2.07 3.65
C ALA A 87 4.57 3.13 4.71
N PHE A 88 4.08 2.95 5.94
CA PHE A 88 4.34 3.87 7.04
C PHE A 88 5.81 3.89 7.47
N ASP A 89 6.49 2.75 7.49
CA ASP A 89 7.93 2.66 7.72
C ASP A 89 8.69 3.50 6.69
N HIS A 90 8.37 3.34 5.41
CA HIS A 90 9.02 4.12 4.35
C HIS A 90 8.74 5.62 4.49
N MET A 91 7.47 6.00 4.70
CA MET A 91 7.08 7.39 4.94
C MET A 91 7.83 7.99 6.13
N ALA A 92 7.96 7.27 7.24
CA ALA A 92 8.66 7.72 8.44
C ALA A 92 10.13 8.08 8.15
N THR A 93 10.82 7.32 7.28
CA THR A 93 12.21 7.66 6.88
C THR A 93 12.34 8.98 6.12
N LEU A 94 11.25 9.44 5.51
CA LEU A 94 11.20 10.64 4.66
C LEU A 94 10.52 11.83 5.35
N THR A 95 9.86 11.60 6.49
CA THR A 95 9.05 12.58 7.21
C THR A 95 9.93 13.50 8.05
N LYS A 96 9.62 14.79 8.03
CA LYS A 96 10.31 15.85 8.78
C LYS A 96 9.41 16.40 9.89
N PRO A 97 9.98 17.02 10.95
CA PRO A 97 9.20 17.57 12.04
C PRO A 97 8.13 18.60 11.64
N ASP A 98 8.38 19.38 10.59
CA ASP A 98 7.44 20.42 10.11
C ASP A 98 6.38 19.89 9.12
N ASP A 99 6.40 18.59 8.80
CA ASP A 99 5.39 17.98 7.95
C ASP A 99 4.10 17.73 8.74
N PHE A 100 2.99 17.54 8.02
CA PHE A 100 1.74 17.01 8.56
C PHE A 100 1.16 15.93 7.65
N ILE A 101 0.18 15.19 8.14
CA ILE A 101 -0.48 14.12 7.39
C ILE A 101 -1.95 14.48 7.22
N ILE A 102 -2.46 14.38 6.00
CA ILE A 102 -3.89 14.31 5.70
C ILE A 102 -4.23 12.84 5.50
N TRP A 103 -5.19 12.34 6.26
CA TRP A 103 -5.69 10.98 6.12
C TRP A 103 -7.17 11.02 5.77
N THR A 104 -7.52 10.76 4.50
CA THR A 104 -8.91 10.87 4.03
C THR A 104 -9.73 9.58 4.22
N GLY A 105 -9.43 8.82 5.27
CA GLY A 105 -10.25 7.72 5.74
C GLY A 105 -10.12 6.45 4.89
N LEU A 106 -11.18 5.65 4.98
CA LEU A 106 -11.32 4.33 4.38
C LEU A 106 -10.29 3.34 4.95
N SER A 107 -10.30 3.31 6.28
CA SER A 107 -9.49 2.45 7.15
C SER A 107 -10.05 1.04 7.20
N VAL A 108 -11.37 0.98 7.21
CA VAL A 108 -12.16 -0.24 7.22
C VAL A 108 -12.66 -0.40 5.80
N ASP A 109 -12.38 -1.52 5.14
CA ASP A 109 -13.34 -1.94 4.12
C ASP A 109 -14.59 -2.38 4.89
N SER A 110 -15.71 -1.67 4.72
CA SER A 110 -17.01 -2.29 4.95
C SER A 110 -17.00 -3.55 4.13
N PRO A 111 -17.04 -4.73 4.73
CA PRO A 111 -16.95 -5.94 3.98
C PRO A 111 -18.18 -6.08 3.10
N PRO A 112 -18.02 -6.17 1.78
CA PRO A 112 -18.76 -7.18 1.04
C PRO A 112 -18.17 -8.59 1.28
N HIS A 113 -17.35 -8.79 2.33
CA HIS A 113 -16.40 -9.90 2.48
C HIS A 113 -16.49 -10.67 3.80
N VAL A 114 -17.08 -10.08 4.84
CA VAL A 114 -17.40 -10.70 6.12
C VAL A 114 -18.91 -10.86 6.13
N PRO A 115 -19.48 -12.03 6.50
CA PRO A 115 -20.92 -12.26 6.46
C PRO A 115 -21.70 -11.12 7.13
N ALA A 116 -22.83 -10.71 6.54
CA ALA A 116 -23.60 -9.54 6.99
C ALA A 116 -24.05 -9.57 8.48
N GLY A 117 -23.99 -10.73 9.15
CA GLY A 117 -24.26 -10.89 10.59
C GLY A 117 -23.03 -10.74 11.50
N GLU A 118 -21.83 -10.58 10.95
CA GLU A 118 -20.56 -10.45 11.68
C GLU A 118 -20.01 -9.02 11.68
N LEU A 119 -20.65 -8.13 10.92
CA LEU A 119 -20.33 -6.71 10.94
C LEU A 119 -21.12 -5.96 12.00
N SER A 120 -20.41 -5.17 12.78
CA SER A 120 -20.98 -4.34 13.84
C SER A 120 -20.29 -2.99 13.91
N THR A 121 -20.96 -2.02 14.54
CA THR A 121 -20.35 -0.74 14.91
C THR A 121 -19.05 -0.95 15.71
N ASP A 122 -19.00 -1.96 16.58
CA ASP A 122 -17.81 -2.25 17.40
C ASP A 122 -16.60 -2.67 16.56
N LEU A 123 -16.81 -3.51 15.55
CA LEU A 123 -15.72 -3.94 14.65
C LEU A 123 -15.17 -2.75 13.86
N VAL A 124 -16.04 -1.89 13.33
CA VAL A 124 -15.63 -0.67 12.62
C VAL A 124 -14.80 0.23 13.53
N VAL A 125 -15.28 0.52 14.73
CA VAL A 125 -14.56 1.34 15.72
C VAL A 125 -13.22 0.70 16.09
N GLN A 126 -13.17 -0.63 16.23
CA GLN A 126 -11.92 -1.34 16.54
C GLN A 126 -10.89 -1.22 15.41
N VAL A 127 -11.30 -1.38 14.14
CA VAL A 127 -10.38 -1.25 13.00
C VAL A 127 -9.88 0.18 12.85
N ILE A 128 -10.77 1.18 12.95
CA ILE A 128 -10.37 2.60 12.96
C ILE A 128 -9.40 2.88 14.11
N GLY A 129 -9.68 2.34 15.30
CA GLY A 129 -8.82 2.46 16.47
C GLY A 129 -7.44 1.83 16.25
N ASN A 130 -7.38 0.65 15.64
CA ASN A 130 -6.12 -0.01 15.28
C ASN A 130 -5.31 0.85 14.29
N MET A 131 -5.93 1.31 13.19
CA MET A 131 -5.24 2.16 12.21
C MET A 131 -4.78 3.49 12.80
N THR A 132 -5.60 4.10 13.65
CA THR A 132 -5.22 5.33 14.38
C THR A 132 -4.00 5.08 15.25
N GLU A 133 -3.96 3.98 16.00
CA GLU A 133 -2.84 3.63 16.86
C GLU A 133 -1.58 3.30 16.03
N THR A 134 -1.72 2.56 14.92
CA THR A 134 -0.62 2.29 14.00
C THR A 134 -0.01 3.59 13.47
N ILE A 135 -0.83 4.56 13.03
CA ILE A 135 -0.35 5.87 12.56
C ILE A 135 0.39 6.60 13.68
N ARG A 136 -0.18 6.64 14.90
CA ARG A 136 0.45 7.30 16.05
C ARG A 136 1.80 6.68 16.43
N GLN A 137 1.94 5.36 16.31
CA GLN A 137 3.19 4.68 16.60
C GLN A 137 4.29 5.01 15.59
N HIS A 138 3.96 5.14 14.30
CA HIS A 138 4.95 5.51 13.26
C HIS A 138 5.25 7.00 13.25
N PHE A 139 4.29 7.85 13.65
CA PHE A 139 4.39 9.31 13.57
C PHE A 139 4.03 10.01 14.90
N PRO A 140 4.74 9.74 16.00
CA PRO A 140 4.34 10.16 17.35
C PRO A 140 4.27 11.69 17.56
N ASN A 141 4.98 12.46 16.75
CA ASN A 141 5.08 13.92 16.85
C ASN A 141 4.56 14.67 15.62
N ILE A 142 3.85 13.97 14.72
CA ILE A 142 3.32 14.57 13.49
C ILE A 142 1.82 14.80 13.66
N THR A 143 1.35 15.96 13.23
CA THR A 143 -0.08 16.26 13.25
C THR A 143 -0.78 15.52 12.11
N VAL A 144 -1.86 14.80 12.43
CA VAL A 144 -2.69 14.08 11.47
C VAL A 144 -4.08 14.72 11.43
N TYR A 145 -4.56 15.01 10.23
CA TYR A 145 -5.91 15.51 9.96
C TYR A 145 -6.75 14.40 9.30
N PRO A 146 -7.52 13.62 10.08
CA PRO A 146 -8.35 12.56 9.55
C PRO A 146 -9.69 13.09 9.00
N ALA A 147 -10.21 12.42 7.97
CA ALA A 147 -11.61 12.49 7.55
C ALA A 147 -12.16 11.06 7.48
N LEU A 148 -13.44 10.87 7.81
CA LEU A 148 -14.08 9.57 7.72
C LEU A 148 -14.50 9.29 6.27
N GLY A 149 -14.18 8.09 5.78
CA GLY A 149 -14.69 7.54 4.52
C GLY A 149 -16.07 6.92 4.70
N ASN A 150 -16.72 6.55 3.59
CA ASN A 150 -18.06 5.97 3.62
C ASN A 150 -18.11 4.56 4.24
N HIS A 151 -16.98 3.85 4.24
CA HIS A 151 -16.83 2.53 4.87
C HIS A 151 -16.44 2.60 6.36
N ASP A 152 -16.11 3.79 6.90
CA ASP A 152 -15.80 4.00 8.31
C ASP A 152 -17.08 4.18 9.18
N TYR A 153 -18.20 3.57 8.77
CA TYR A 153 -19.50 3.63 9.45
C TYR A 153 -20.28 2.31 9.25
N TRP A 154 -21.16 1.95 10.18
CA TRP A 154 -22.04 0.78 10.05
C TRP A 154 -23.52 1.13 10.34
N PRO A 155 -24.47 0.72 9.47
CA PRO A 155 -24.25 0.11 8.15
C PRO A 155 -23.58 1.12 7.21
N GLN A 156 -22.83 0.62 6.23
CA GLN A 156 -22.09 1.47 5.29
C GLN A 156 -23.03 2.44 4.54
N VAL A 157 -22.55 3.65 4.28
CA VAL A 157 -23.27 4.62 3.45
C VAL A 157 -22.81 4.41 2.01
N SER A 158 -23.77 4.24 1.10
CA SER A 158 -23.52 4.05 -0.35
C SER A 158 -23.42 5.38 -1.10
#